data_AF-A0A961U9G7-F1
#
_entry.id   AF-A0A961U9G7-F1
#
_cell.length_a   1.000
_cell.length_b   1.000
_cell.length_c   1.000
_cell.angle_alpha   90.00
_cell.angle_beta   90.00
_cell.angle_gamma   90.00
#
_symmetry.space_group_name_H-M   'P 1'
#
loop_
_entity.id
_entity.type
_entity.pdbx_description
1 polymer ?
#
loop_
_entity_poly.entity_id
_entity_poly.type
_entity_poly.pdbx_seq_one_letter_code
_entity_poly.pdbx_strand_id
1 'polypeptide(L)'
;MIRFENVGLRYGMGPEVLSDISFEISPGSFQFLTGPSGAGKTTLLRLLFLALKPTRGLINIFGQDGSNLSLGALPAIRRRIGIVFQDFRLLDHLTTYENVALPLRVIGQSEPAYRKDVEE
;
A
#
# COMPACT_ATOMS: atom_id res chain seq x y z
N MET A 1 -0.85 4.22 -12.57
CA MET A 1 0.08 3.22 -13.09
C MET A 1 1.07 2.91 -11.99
N ILE A 2 1.36 1.62 -11.80
CA ILE A 2 2.40 1.13 -10.88
C ILE A 2 3.32 0.23 -11.71
N ARG A 3 4.63 0.39 -11.56
CA ARG A 3 5.63 -0.38 -12.31
C ARG A 3 6.75 -0.87 -11.41
N PHE A 4 7.10 -2.13 -11.56
CA PHE A 4 8.20 -2.80 -10.89
C PHE A 4 9.23 -3.19 -11.94
N GLU A 5 10.50 -2.89 -11.69
CA GLU A 5 11.61 -3.21 -12.59
C GLU A 5 12.74 -3.88 -11.80
N ASN A 6 12.93 -5.18 -12.03
CA ASN A 6 13.95 -6.03 -11.44
C ASN A 6 14.01 -5.92 -9.91
N VAL A 7 12.83 -5.86 -9.29
CA VAL A 7 12.67 -5.60 -7.88
C VAL A 7 13.07 -6.83 -7.08
N GLY A 8 13.99 -6.62 -6.15
CA GLY A 8 14.40 -7.62 -5.17
C GLY A 8 14.17 -7.11 -3.74
N LEU A 9 13.80 -8.00 -2.84
CA LEU A 9 13.63 -7.70 -1.42
C LEU A 9 14.09 -8.85 -0.55
N ARG A 10 14.98 -8.53 0.40
CA ARG A 10 15.39 -9.40 1.51
C ARG A 10 15.13 -8.73 2.86
N TYR A 11 14.96 -9.54 3.89
CA TYR A 11 14.89 -9.05 5.26
C TYR A 11 16.25 -9.24 5.93
N GLY A 12 16.88 -8.14 6.36
CA GLY A 12 18.22 -8.17 6.95
C GLY A 12 19.25 -8.80 6.01
N MET A 13 20.07 -9.69 6.56
CA MET A 13 21.08 -10.45 5.81
C MET A 13 20.57 -11.80 5.28
N GLY A 14 19.25 -12.05 5.36
CA GLY A 14 18.65 -13.27 4.86
C GLY A 14 18.62 -13.37 3.33
N PRO A 15 18.15 -14.52 2.80
CA PRO A 15 17.94 -14.69 1.37
C PRO A 15 16.87 -13.72 0.85
N GLU A 16 16.88 -13.49 -0.47
CA GLU A 16 15.82 -12.74 -1.13
C GLU A 16 14.48 -13.47 -1.02
N VAL A 17 13.47 -12.78 -0.52
CA VAL A 17 12.08 -13.24 -0.49
C VAL A 17 11.38 -12.94 -1.81
N LEU A 18 11.78 -11.84 -2.46
CA LEU A 18 11.38 -11.48 -3.82
C LEU A 18 12.66 -11.27 -4.64
N SER A 19 12.70 -11.85 -5.84
CA SER A 19 13.86 -11.82 -6.72
C SER A 19 13.42 -11.53 -8.15
N ASP A 20 13.99 -10.48 -8.74
CA ASP A 20 13.80 -10.08 -10.14
C ASP A 20 12.34 -9.92 -10.58
N ILE A 21 11.54 -9.32 -9.69
CA ILE A 21 10.12 -9.07 -9.94
C ILE A 21 9.96 -7.86 -10.87
N SER A 22 9.39 -8.09 -12.05
CA SER A 22 9.10 -7.06 -13.05
C SER A 22 7.67 -7.19 -13.56
N PHE A 23 6.86 -6.16 -13.36
CA PHE A 23 5.47 -6.10 -13.84
C PHE A 23 4.94 -4.68 -13.87
N GLU A 24 3.79 -4.49 -14.51
CA GLU A 24 3.05 -3.24 -14.55
C GLU A 24 1.59 -3.45 -14.18
N ILE A 25 1.01 -2.51 -13.42
CA ILE A 25 -0.41 -2.44 -13.12
C ILE A 25 -0.97 -1.15 -13.74
N SER A 26 -1.81 -1.33 -14.75
CA SER A 26 -2.50 -0.23 -15.43
C SER A 26 -3.62 0.37 -14.55
N PRO A 27 -3.89 1.68 -14.65
CA PRO A 27 -5.04 2.30 -13.99
C PRO A 27 -6.35 1.60 -14.35
N GLY A 28 -7.25 1.44 -13.37
CA GLY A 28 -8.56 0.81 -13.58
C GLY A 28 -8.52 -0.70 -13.83
N SER A 29 -7.35 -1.33 -13.73
CA SER A 29 -7.23 -2.79 -13.85
C SER A 29 -7.53 -3.50 -12.54
N PHE A 30 -7.97 -4.75 -12.65
CA PHE A 30 -8.18 -5.65 -11.52
C PHE A 30 -7.24 -6.85 -11.66
N GLN A 31 -6.38 -7.07 -10.66
CA GLN A 31 -5.32 -8.09 -10.71
C GLN A 31 -5.47 -9.07 -9.55
N PHE A 32 -5.22 -10.35 -9.80
CA PHE A 32 -5.15 -11.39 -8.78
C PHE A 32 -3.69 -11.78 -8.55
N LEU A 33 -3.28 -11.86 -7.28
CA LEU A 33 -1.98 -12.39 -6.88
C LEU A 33 -2.20 -13.71 -6.15
N THR A 34 -1.83 -14.81 -6.79
CA THR A 34 -1.97 -16.16 -6.25
C THR A 34 -0.61 -16.82 -6.05
N GLY A 35 -0.58 -17.91 -5.28
CA GLY A 35 0.63 -18.67 -5.00
C GLY A 35 0.63 -19.31 -3.61
N PRO A 36 1.51 -20.28 -3.34
CA PRO A 36 1.54 -21.00 -2.08
C PRO A 36 1.88 -20.08 -0.89
N SER A 37 1.59 -20.54 0.33
CA SER A 37 2.04 -19.84 1.54
C SER A 37 3.57 -19.70 1.52
N GLY A 38 4.08 -18.57 2.01
CA GLY A 38 5.52 -18.29 1.97
C GLY A 38 6.08 -17.77 0.64
N ALA A 39 5.30 -17.75 -0.45
CA ALA A 39 5.76 -17.28 -1.77
C ALA A 39 6.06 -15.76 -1.86
N GLY A 40 6.07 -15.03 -0.76
CA GLY A 40 6.35 -13.58 -0.76
C GLY A 40 5.17 -12.67 -1.10
N LYS A 41 3.93 -13.18 -1.22
CA LYS A 41 2.73 -12.39 -1.55
C LYS A 41 2.54 -11.17 -0.62
N THR A 42 2.56 -11.38 0.69
CA THR A 42 2.44 -10.30 1.69
C THR A 42 3.59 -9.31 1.59
N THR A 43 4.79 -9.80 1.27
CA THR A 43 5.97 -8.96 1.05
C THR A 43 5.79 -8.06 -0.19
N LEU A 44 5.24 -8.62 -1.28
CA LEU A 44 4.95 -7.84 -2.50
C LEU A 44 3.85 -6.79 -2.25
N LEU A 45 2.77 -7.14 -1.55
CA LEU A 45 1.75 -6.18 -1.16
C LEU A 45 2.33 -5.04 -0.32
N ARG A 46 3.22 -5.35 0.65
CA ARG A 46 3.90 -4.33 1.47
C ARG A 46 4.79 -3.38 0.65
N LEU A 47 5.38 -3.84 -0.44
CA LEU A 47 6.07 -2.96 -1.39
C LEU A 47 5.08 -2.06 -2.13
N LEU A 48 3.95 -2.60 -2.59
CA LEU A 48 2.91 -1.83 -3.31
C LEU A 48 2.34 -0.68 -2.48
N PHE A 49 2.13 -0.87 -1.17
CA PHE A 49 1.68 0.21 -0.29
C PHE A 49 2.82 0.94 0.45
N LEU A 50 4.06 0.76 -0.01
CA LEU A 50 5.25 1.47 0.48
C LEU A 50 5.51 1.31 1.99
N ALA A 51 5.11 0.18 2.59
CA ALA A 51 5.52 -0.16 3.95
C ALA A 51 6.92 -0.77 4.02
N LEU A 52 7.39 -1.31 2.90
CA LEU A 52 8.78 -1.74 2.72
C LEU A 52 9.40 -0.97 1.56
N LYS A 53 10.72 -0.85 1.59
CA LYS A 53 11.53 -0.40 0.46
C LYS A 53 12.19 -1.61 -0.19
N PRO A 54 12.32 -1.64 -1.52
CA PRO A 54 13.05 -2.72 -2.18
C PRO A 54 14.53 -2.69 -1.75
N THR A 55 15.17 -3.85 -1.68
CA THR A 55 16.63 -3.92 -1.46
C THR A 55 17.38 -3.56 -2.75
N ARG A 56 16.79 -3.86 -3.91
CA ARG A 56 17.31 -3.55 -5.24
C ARG A 56 16.17 -3.40 -6.24
N GLY A 57 16.49 -2.81 -7.40
CA GLY A 57 15.50 -2.55 -8.45
C GLY A 57 14.74 -1.25 -8.21
N LEU A 58 13.78 -0.97 -9.09
CA LEU A 58 13.05 0.29 -9.12
C LEU A 58 11.55 0.03 -9.01
N ILE A 59 10.87 0.86 -8.22
CA ILE A 59 9.42 0.86 -8.08
C ILE A 59 8.93 2.25 -8.45
N ASN A 60 8.09 2.37 -9.49
CA ASN A 60 7.39 3.62 -9.82
C ASN A 60 5.92 3.51 -9.44
N ILE A 61 5.43 4.43 -8.62
CA ILE A 61 4.04 4.50 -8.17
C ILE A 61 3.49 5.88 -8.50
N PHE A 62 2.43 5.91 -9.31
CA PHE A 62 1.75 7.14 -9.71
C PHE A 62 2.67 8.20 -10.35
N GLY A 63 3.69 7.75 -11.10
CA GLY A 63 4.66 8.63 -11.76
C GLY A 63 5.82 9.08 -10.88
N GLN A 64 5.91 8.60 -9.63
CA GLN A 64 7.00 8.91 -8.71
C GLN A 64 7.85 7.66 -8.45
N ASP A 65 9.17 7.82 -8.41
CA ASP A 65 10.10 6.75 -8.02
C ASP A 65 9.98 6.50 -6.51
N GLY A 66 9.33 5.39 -6.16
CA GLY A 66 9.09 4.91 -4.81
C GLY A 66 10.36 4.64 -4.00
N SER A 67 11.48 4.38 -4.69
CA SER A 67 12.78 4.06 -4.10
C SER A 67 13.43 5.30 -3.46
N ASN A 68 13.22 6.47 -4.08
CA ASN A 68 13.84 7.76 -3.73
C ASN A 68 12.87 8.75 -3.07
N LEU A 69 11.67 8.30 -2.67
CA LEU A 69 10.74 9.18 -1.96
C LEU A 69 11.30 9.66 -0.62
N SER A 70 11.25 10.98 -0.43
CA SER A 70 11.51 11.60 0.86
C SER A 70 10.45 11.16 1.89
N LEU A 71 10.83 11.13 3.16
CA LEU A 71 9.91 10.77 4.24
C LEU A 71 8.66 11.69 4.28
N GLY A 72 8.80 12.95 3.88
CA GLY A 72 7.70 13.91 3.79
C GLY A 72 6.73 13.66 2.63
N ALA A 73 7.17 13.02 1.55
CA ALA A 73 6.32 12.72 0.39
C ALA A 73 5.50 11.43 0.57
N LEU A 74 5.96 10.50 1.42
CA LEU A 74 5.31 9.20 1.66
C LEU A 74 3.84 9.31 2.09
N PRO A 75 3.44 10.19 3.04
CA PRO A 75 2.04 10.29 3.45
C PRO A 75 1.10 10.68 2.30
N ALA A 76 1.54 11.57 1.41
CA ALA A 76 0.74 12.01 0.29
C ALA A 76 0.43 10.87 -0.69
N ILE A 77 1.40 9.98 -0.92
CA ILE A 77 1.20 8.81 -1.78
C ILE A 77 0.37 7.75 -1.07
N ARG A 78 0.63 7.47 0.21
CA ARG A 78 -0.12 6.46 0.97
C ARG A 78 -1.61 6.80 1.08
N ARG A 79 -1.98 8.09 1.13
CA ARG A 79 -3.38 8.53 1.07
C ARG A 79 -4.11 8.15 -0.23
N ARG A 80 -3.37 7.85 -1.29
CA ARG A 80 -3.94 7.39 -2.58
C ARG A 80 -4.06 5.88 -2.68
N ILE A 81 -3.68 5.15 -1.63
CA ILE A 81 -3.65 3.68 -1.60
C ILE A 81 -4.54 3.20 -0.44
N GLY A 82 -5.69 2.62 -0.77
CA GLY A 82 -6.52 1.90 0.21
C GLY A 82 -5.95 0.51 0.46
N ILE A 83 -5.92 0.08 1.72
CA ILE A 83 -5.46 -1.26 2.11
C ILE A 83 -6.52 -1.89 3.00
N VAL A 84 -6.89 -3.13 2.68
CA VAL A 84 -7.66 -3.99 3.57
C VAL A 84 -6.75 -5.10 4.05
N PHE A 85 -6.53 -5.19 5.36
CA PHE A 85 -5.68 -6.20 5.96
C PHE A 85 -6.44 -7.52 6.13
N GLN A 86 -5.72 -8.64 6.05
CA GLN A 86 -6.29 -9.98 6.28
C GLN A 86 -6.81 -10.11 7.72
N ASP A 87 -6.04 -9.63 8.70
CA ASP A 87 -6.52 -9.45 10.07
C ASP A 87 -7.08 -8.03 10.17
N PHE A 88 -8.38 -7.90 10.45
CA PHE A 88 -9.01 -6.59 10.59
C PHE A 88 -8.32 -5.78 11.69
N ARG A 89 -7.88 -4.57 11.34
CA ARG A 89 -7.22 -3.61 12.23
C ARG A 89 -8.16 -2.45 12.55
N LEU A 90 -9.36 -2.77 13.04
CA LEU A 90 -10.29 -1.75 13.54
C LEU A 90 -9.85 -1.30 14.93
N LEU A 91 -10.21 -0.08 15.28
CA LEU A 91 -10.02 0.46 16.63
C LEU A 91 -11.24 0.09 17.47
N ASP A 92 -11.04 -0.80 18.43
CA ASP A 92 -12.13 -1.40 19.24
C ASP A 92 -12.92 -0.38 20.08
N HIS A 93 -12.32 0.77 20.36
CA HIS A 93 -12.95 1.86 21.11
C HIS A 93 -13.70 2.85 20.20
N LEU A 94 -13.77 2.58 18.89
CA LEU A 94 -14.49 3.37 17.90
C LEU A 94 -15.63 2.56 17.31
N THR A 95 -16.74 3.23 17.00
CA THR A 95 -17.83 2.66 16.21
C THR A 95 -17.40 2.34 14.78
N THR A 96 -18.23 1.57 14.05
CA THR A 96 -18.01 1.30 12.62
C THR A 96 -17.90 2.59 11.83
N TYR A 97 -18.83 3.52 12.03
CA TYR A 97 -18.82 4.84 11.40
C TYR A 97 -17.50 5.58 11.66
N GLU A 98 -17.04 5.60 12.90
CA GLU A 98 -15.81 6.30 13.26
C GLU A 98 -14.55 5.66 12.68
N ASN A 99 -14.50 4.33 12.60
CA ASN A 99 -13.41 3.62 11.92
C ASN A 99 -13.35 3.96 10.43
N VAL A 100 -14.51 3.98 9.75
CA VAL A 100 -14.57 4.30 8.31
C VAL A 100 -14.30 5.79 8.05
N ALA A 101 -14.75 6.68 8.93
CA ALA A 101 -14.52 8.13 8.83
C ALA A 101 -13.09 8.55 9.24
N LEU A 102 -12.34 7.70 9.94
CA LEU A 102 -11.02 8.04 10.49
C LEU A 102 -10.03 8.59 9.45
N PRO A 103 -9.87 7.99 8.25
CA PRO A 103 -8.95 8.53 7.24
C PRO A 103 -9.32 9.95 6.79
N LEU A 104 -10.63 10.26 6.71
CA LEU A 104 -11.17 11.56 6.30
C LEU A 104 -10.95 12.62 7.38
N ARG A 105 -11.14 12.24 8.65
CA ARG A 105 -10.80 13.08 9.81
C ARG A 105 -9.30 13.38 9.89
N VAL A 106 -8.44 12.38 9.66
CA VAL A 106 -6.98 12.52 9.73
C VAL A 106 -6.42 13.48 8.67
N ILE A 107 -7.09 13.63 7.52
CA ILE A 107 -6.74 14.63 6.49
C ILE A 107 -7.39 16.01 6.74
N GLY A 108 -8.10 16.18 7.86
CA GLY A 108 -8.68 17.45 8.28
C GLY A 108 -10.03 17.80 7.64
N GLN A 109 -10.74 16.84 7.04
CA GLN A 109 -12.09 17.11 6.54
C GLN A 109 -13.08 17.25 7.70
N SER A 110 -14.00 18.21 7.58
CA SER A 110 -15.10 18.40 8.53
C SER A 110 -16.20 17.36 8.30
N GLU A 111 -16.88 16.93 9.36
CA GLU A 111 -17.97 15.93 9.28
C GLU A 111 -19.03 16.23 8.20
N PRO A 112 -19.53 17.46 8.05
CA PRO A 112 -20.52 17.74 7.00
C PRO A 112 -20.03 17.46 5.58
N ALA A 113 -18.71 17.52 5.34
CA ALA A 113 -18.12 17.31 4.03
C ALA A 113 -18.04 15.82 3.65
N TYR A 114 -17.76 14.93 4.62
CA TYR A 114 -17.57 13.50 4.36
C TYR A 114 -18.76 12.63 4.76
N ARG A 115 -19.79 13.19 5.41
CA ARG A 115 -20.93 12.40 5.92
C ARG A 115 -21.58 11.52 4.83
N LYS A 116 -21.65 12.00 3.58
CA LYS A 116 -22.22 11.25 2.45
C LYS A 116 -21.31 10.14 1.91
N ASP A 117 -20.01 10.23 2.19
CA ASP A 117 -19.02 9.23 1.77
C ASP A 117 -18.97 8.05 2.76
N VAL A 118 -19.54 8.25 3.95
CA VAL A 118 -19.57 7.29 5.07
C VAL A 118 -21.03 7.10 5.49
N GLU A 119 -21.83 6.57 4.57
CA GLU A 119 -23.22 6.18 4.84
C GLU A 119 -23.27 4.72 5.30
N GLU A 120 -24.23 4.41 6.18
CA GLU A 120 -24.56 3.03 6.60
C GLU A 120 -25.42 2.32 5.53
#